data_AF-A0A378NG07-F1
#
_entry.id   AF-A0A378NG07-F1
#
_cell.length_a   1.000
_cell.length_b   1.000
_cell.length_c   1.000
_cell.angle_alpha   90.00
_cell.angle_beta   90.00
_cell.angle_gamma   90.00
#
_symmetry.space_group_name_H-M   'P 1'
#
loop_
_entity.id
_entity.type
_entity.pdbx_description
1 polymer ?
#
loop_
_entity_poly.entity_id
_entity_poly.type
_entity_poly.pdbx_seq_one_letter_code
_entity_poly.pdbx_strand_id
1 'polypeptide(L)'
;MKTTQHILDEREQQHGNYNSFAKIYGGLRKVSDSHAEKLTWPQQIAVEMMLFKIARILNNGANHQDNYQDIAGYAMLGGGLYNPKVSAEVKALPKPLTDSIYPESHLNKSSVWRLDLEFETKEKAVEVLATLTGTTCNMGKIEGV
;
A
#
# COMPACT_ATOMS: atom_id res chain seq x y z
N MET A 1 -27.25 -11.48 7.11
CA MET A 1 -26.01 -11.61 7.90
C MET A 1 -25.44 -12.98 7.61
N LYS A 2 -24.15 -13.11 7.25
CA LYS A 2 -23.54 -14.44 7.08
C LYS A 2 -23.45 -15.13 8.44
N THR A 3 -23.69 -16.43 8.48
CA THR A 3 -23.46 -17.23 9.69
C THR A 3 -21.96 -17.41 9.91
N THR A 4 -21.55 -17.72 11.14
CA THR A 4 -20.15 -18.05 11.44
C THR A 4 -19.66 -19.21 10.57
N GLN A 5 -20.49 -20.21 10.32
CA GLN A 5 -20.13 -21.33 9.45
C GLN A 5 -19.76 -20.87 8.03
N HIS A 6 -20.59 -20.01 7.41
CA HIS A 6 -20.27 -19.46 6.09
C HIS A 6 -18.92 -18.72 6.07
N ILE A 7 -18.61 -17.97 7.13
CA ILE A 7 -17.33 -17.25 7.23
C ILE A 7 -16.16 -18.23 7.33
N LEU A 8 -16.32 -19.33 8.05
CA LEU A 8 -15.29 -20.36 8.18
C LEU A 8 -15.07 -21.10 6.86
N ASP A 9 -16.14 -21.47 6.16
CA ASP A 9 -16.07 -22.16 4.87
C ASP A 9 -15.36 -21.28 3.82
N GLU A 10 -15.67 -19.98 3.76
CA GLU A 10 -14.99 -19.01 2.88
C GLU A 10 -13.50 -18.90 3.22
N ARG A 11 -13.14 -18.90 4.50
CA ARG A 11 -11.74 -18.82 4.94
C ARG A 11 -10.96 -20.09 4.67
N GLU A 12 -11.58 -21.25 4.80
CA GLU A 12 -10.94 -22.52 4.46
C GLU A 12 -10.64 -22.60 2.95
N GLN A 13 -11.54 -22.09 2.11
CA GLN A 13 -11.30 -22.00 0.67
C GLN A 13 -10.12 -21.06 0.33
N GLN A 14 -10.06 -19.90 0.97
CA GLN A 14 -9.00 -18.90 0.73
C GLN A 14 -7.66 -19.29 1.33
N HIS A 15 -7.65 -19.87 2.53
CA HIS A 15 -6.44 -20.01 3.34
C HIS A 15 -6.12 -21.44 3.74
N GLY A 16 -6.78 -22.40 3.12
CA GLY A 16 -6.63 -23.82 3.39
C GLY A 16 -7.19 -24.25 4.74
N ASN A 17 -7.00 -25.53 5.02
CA ASN A 17 -7.53 -26.16 6.22
C ASN A 17 -6.86 -25.65 7.50
N TYR A 18 -7.64 -25.39 8.55
CA TYR A 18 -7.16 -24.86 9.82
C TYR A 18 -6.18 -25.80 10.55
N ASN A 19 -6.42 -27.12 10.54
CA ASN A 19 -5.54 -28.06 11.23
C ASN A 19 -4.15 -28.14 10.58
N SER A 20 -4.12 -28.07 9.25
CA SER A 20 -2.87 -27.99 8.49
C SER A 20 -2.11 -26.69 8.82
N PHE A 21 -2.81 -25.56 8.82
CA PHE A 21 -2.25 -24.28 9.26
C PHE A 21 -1.66 -24.35 10.68
N ALA A 22 -2.42 -24.86 11.65
CA ALA A 22 -2.01 -24.97 13.04
C ALA A 22 -0.78 -25.87 13.21
N LYS A 23 -0.68 -26.95 12.43
CA LYS A 23 0.49 -27.84 12.43
C LYS A 23 1.73 -27.15 11.89
N ILE A 24 1.60 -26.42 10.76
CA ILE A 24 2.72 -25.68 10.15
C ILE A 24 3.21 -24.58 11.10
N TYR A 25 2.30 -23.71 11.53
CA TYR A 25 2.62 -22.60 12.42
C TYR A 25 3.16 -23.06 13.78
N GLY A 26 2.54 -24.07 14.39
CA GLY A 26 3.06 -24.66 15.63
C GLY A 26 4.45 -25.28 15.46
N GLY A 27 4.75 -25.83 14.28
CA GLY A 27 6.10 -26.30 13.93
C GLY A 27 7.12 -25.16 13.86
N LEU A 28 6.77 -24.05 13.21
CA LEU A 28 7.61 -22.85 13.15
C LEU A 28 7.88 -22.28 14.55
N ARG A 29 6.84 -22.21 15.39
CA ARG A 29 6.96 -21.69 16.76
C ARG A 29 7.86 -22.52 17.66
N LYS A 30 7.83 -23.85 17.53
CA LYS A 30 8.74 -24.72 18.29
C LYS A 30 10.22 -24.36 18.07
N VAL A 31 10.56 -23.85 16.88
CA VAL A 31 11.91 -23.36 16.58
C VAL A 31 12.11 -21.97 17.15
N SER A 32 11.21 -21.02 16.85
CA SER A 32 11.38 -19.61 17.21
C SER A 32 11.29 -19.33 18.71
N ASP A 33 10.43 -20.02 19.45
CA ASP A 33 10.15 -19.73 20.86
C ASP A 33 11.41 -19.88 21.72
N SER A 34 12.29 -20.83 21.39
CA SER A 34 13.60 -21.03 22.04
C SER A 34 14.62 -19.90 21.82
N HIS A 35 14.30 -18.94 20.93
CA HIS A 35 15.16 -17.81 20.59
C HIS A 35 14.53 -16.46 20.91
N ALA A 36 13.28 -16.44 21.38
CA ALA A 36 12.51 -15.22 21.62
C ALA A 36 13.10 -14.33 22.73
N GLU A 37 13.77 -14.92 23.72
CA GLU A 37 14.40 -14.21 24.85
C GLU A 37 15.48 -13.20 24.43
N LYS A 38 16.04 -13.35 23.22
CA LYS A 38 17.06 -12.44 22.66
C LYS A 38 16.45 -11.21 21.98
N LEU A 39 15.13 -11.17 21.86
CA LEU A 39 14.39 -10.16 21.10
C LEU A 39 13.60 -9.25 22.04
N THR A 40 13.49 -7.98 21.67
CA THR A 40 12.54 -7.06 22.30
C THR A 40 11.10 -7.48 21.97
N TRP A 41 10.12 -7.07 22.78
CA TRP A 41 8.71 -7.37 22.53
C TRP A 41 8.23 -7.00 21.10
N PRO A 42 8.55 -5.82 20.55
CA PRO A 42 8.19 -5.49 19.16
C PRO A 42 8.80 -6.44 18.12
N GLN A 43 10.06 -6.87 18.33
CA GLN A 43 10.73 -7.83 17.45
C GLN A 43 10.09 -9.22 17.54
N GLN A 44 9.75 -9.68 18.74
CA GLN A 44 9.06 -10.95 18.94
C GLN A 44 7.71 -10.97 18.20
N ILE A 45 6.92 -9.90 18.34
CA ILE A 45 5.64 -9.77 17.63
C ILE A 45 5.84 -9.74 16.11
N ALA A 46 6.84 -9.00 15.61
CA ALA A 46 7.12 -8.97 14.19
C ALA A 46 7.47 -10.36 13.64
N VAL A 47 8.34 -11.10 14.33
CA VAL A 47 8.70 -12.48 13.97
C VAL A 47 7.47 -13.38 13.99
N GLU A 48 6.67 -13.32 15.06
CA GLU A 48 5.44 -14.11 15.19
C GLU A 48 4.47 -13.88 14.03
N MET A 49 4.25 -12.61 13.66
CA MET A 49 3.36 -12.25 12.55
C MET A 49 3.92 -12.72 11.20
N MET A 50 5.24 -12.64 10.98
CA MET A 50 5.86 -13.19 9.78
C MET A 50 5.70 -14.71 9.70
N LEU A 51 5.92 -15.45 10.80
CA LEU A 51 5.71 -16.90 10.86
C LEU A 51 4.24 -17.27 10.58
N PHE A 52 3.30 -16.49 11.09
CA PHE A 52 1.87 -16.66 10.81
C PHE A 52 1.57 -16.52 9.31
N LYS A 53 2.16 -15.53 8.65
CA LYS A 53 1.98 -15.30 7.21
C LYS A 53 2.69 -16.34 6.34
N ILE A 54 3.88 -16.80 6.75
CA ILE A 54 4.56 -17.93 6.12
C ILE A 54 3.70 -19.20 6.23
N ALA A 55 3.09 -19.47 7.38
CA ALA A 55 2.18 -20.60 7.54
C ALA A 55 0.94 -20.49 6.64
N ARG A 56 0.41 -19.27 6.42
CA ARG A 56 -0.67 -19.05 5.43
C ARG A 56 -0.20 -19.35 4.01
N ILE A 57 0.98 -18.86 3.61
CA ILE A 57 1.56 -19.11 2.28
C ILE A 57 1.69 -20.61 2.01
N LEU A 58 2.24 -21.36 2.98
CA LEU A 58 2.40 -22.81 2.89
C LEU A 58 1.06 -23.56 2.91
N ASN A 59 0.03 -22.99 3.52
CA ASN A 59 -1.30 -23.56 3.63
C ASN A 59 -2.26 -22.99 2.57
N ASN A 60 -1.94 -23.14 1.28
CA ASN A 60 -2.75 -22.64 0.16
C ASN A 60 -2.75 -21.11 -0.04
N GLY A 61 -1.85 -20.38 0.62
CA GLY A 61 -1.75 -18.92 0.54
C GLY A 61 -0.79 -18.39 -0.52
N ALA A 62 -0.15 -19.25 -1.33
CA ALA A 62 1.01 -18.88 -2.14
C ALA A 62 0.74 -17.75 -3.17
N ASN A 63 -0.49 -17.65 -3.68
CA ASN A 63 -0.89 -16.62 -4.66
C ASN A 63 -1.56 -15.39 -4.02
N HIS A 64 -1.66 -15.36 -2.69
CA HIS A 64 -2.26 -14.25 -1.96
C HIS A 64 -1.18 -13.21 -1.62
N GLN A 65 -1.11 -12.15 -2.43
CA GLN A 65 -0.09 -11.09 -2.36
C GLN A 65 -0.07 -10.37 -1.01
N ASP A 66 -1.22 -10.24 -0.35
CA ASP A 66 -1.36 -9.64 0.98
C ASP A 66 -0.41 -10.29 2.01
N ASN A 67 -0.23 -11.62 1.96
CA ASN A 67 0.65 -12.31 2.89
C ASN A 67 2.12 -11.86 2.75
N TYR A 68 2.60 -11.62 1.53
CA TYR A 68 3.95 -11.14 1.29
C TYR A 68 4.10 -9.67 1.67
N GLN A 69 3.08 -8.86 1.37
CA GLN A 69 3.05 -7.45 1.76
C GLN A 69 3.08 -7.29 3.28
N ASP A 70 2.33 -8.12 4.00
CA ASP A 70 2.34 -8.14 5.45
C ASP A 70 3.71 -8.56 6.01
N ILE A 71 4.36 -9.57 5.42
CA ILE A 71 5.72 -9.97 5.82
C ILE A 71 6.70 -8.80 5.67
N ALA A 72 6.65 -8.10 4.53
CA ALA A 72 7.50 -6.92 4.31
C ALA A 72 7.20 -5.82 5.34
N GLY A 73 5.92 -5.57 5.64
CA GLY A 73 5.49 -4.61 6.66
C GLY A 73 6.02 -4.95 8.05
N TYR A 74 5.84 -6.19 8.50
CA TYR A 74 6.34 -6.63 9.81
C TYR A 74 7.86 -6.65 9.89
N ALA A 75 8.55 -7.01 8.80
CA ALA A 75 10.01 -6.90 8.74
C ALA A 75 10.48 -5.45 8.90
N MET A 76 9.82 -4.48 8.24
CA MET A 76 10.14 -3.06 8.40
C MET A 76 9.89 -2.56 9.83
N LEU A 77 8.77 -2.96 10.45
CA LEU A 77 8.41 -2.55 11.81
C LEU A 77 9.34 -3.19 12.85
N GLY A 78 9.57 -4.50 12.78
CA GLY A 78 10.42 -5.24 13.72
C GLY A 78 11.90 -4.91 13.59
N GLY A 79 12.36 -4.61 12.37
CA GLY A 79 13.72 -4.16 12.09
C GLY A 79 13.98 -2.69 12.39
N GLY A 80 12.95 -1.92 12.76
CA GLY A 80 13.07 -0.47 12.97
C GLY A 80 13.42 0.30 11.69
N LEU A 81 13.12 -0.26 10.51
CA LEU A 81 13.41 0.32 9.20
C LEU A 81 12.30 1.27 8.73
N TYR A 82 11.10 1.14 9.32
CA TYR A 82 10.00 2.04 9.01
C TYR A 82 10.19 3.41 9.66
N ASN A 83 10.36 4.45 8.84
CA ASN A 83 10.35 5.83 9.30
C ASN A 83 9.05 6.54 8.87
N PRO A 84 8.10 6.77 9.78
CA PRO A 84 6.86 7.48 9.46
C PRO A 84 7.07 8.95 9.10
N LYS A 85 8.22 9.56 9.45
CA LYS A 85 8.50 10.97 9.11
C LYS A 85 8.96 11.14 7.67
N VAL A 86 9.72 10.19 7.12
CA VAL A 86 10.06 10.17 5.69
C VAL A 86 8.78 10.03 4.86
N SER A 87 7.85 9.18 5.29
CA SER A 87 6.56 9.10 4.59
C SER A 87 5.70 10.34 4.79
N ALA A 88 5.90 11.14 5.85
CA ALA A 88 5.23 12.44 6.03
C ALA A 88 5.87 13.57 5.22
N GLU A 89 7.18 13.52 4.95
CA GLU A 89 7.86 14.43 4.02
C GLU A 89 7.51 14.09 2.56
N VAL A 90 7.35 12.80 2.23
CA VAL A 90 6.84 12.32 0.93
C VAL A 90 5.32 12.50 0.81
N LYS A 91 4.55 12.42 1.91
CA LYS A 91 3.10 12.74 2.00
C LYS A 91 2.83 14.20 2.33
N ALA A 92 3.84 15.07 2.37
CA ALA A 92 3.61 16.48 2.13
C ALA A 92 3.27 16.59 0.64
N LEU A 93 2.11 16.04 0.26
CA LEU A 93 1.42 16.36 -0.96
C LEU A 93 1.49 17.88 -1.03
N PRO A 94 1.98 18.47 -2.15
CA PRO A 94 1.82 19.91 -2.33
C PRO A 94 0.36 20.20 -1.99
N LYS A 95 0.12 21.15 -1.08
CA LYS A 95 -1.26 21.55 -0.72
C LYS A 95 -2.01 21.62 -2.05
N PRO A 96 -3.13 20.90 -2.22
CA PRO A 96 -3.85 20.95 -3.48
C PRO A 96 -4.01 22.42 -3.81
N LEU A 97 -3.61 22.83 -5.02
CA LEU A 97 -3.86 24.18 -5.48
C LEU A 97 -5.37 24.39 -5.30
N THR A 98 -5.74 25.11 -4.24
CA THR A 98 -7.14 25.25 -3.80
C THR A 98 -7.98 26.02 -4.81
N ASP A 99 -7.34 26.56 -5.83
CA ASP A 99 -7.97 27.04 -7.03
C ASP A 99 -7.72 26.00 -8.13
N SER A 100 -8.76 25.24 -8.48
CA SER A 100 -8.73 24.39 -9.67
C SER A 100 -8.31 25.23 -10.86
N ILE A 101 -7.08 25.05 -11.32
CA ILE A 101 -6.56 25.73 -12.53
C ILE A 101 -7.32 25.22 -13.77
N TYR A 102 -8.02 24.09 -13.66
CA TYR A 102 -8.87 23.54 -14.71
C TYR A 102 -10.30 24.08 -14.58
N PRO A 103 -10.83 24.81 -15.58
CA PRO A 103 -12.24 25.10 -15.64
C PRO A 103 -13.03 23.79 -15.75
N GLU A 104 -14.08 23.62 -14.94
CA GLU A 104 -14.89 22.39 -14.90
C GLU A 104 -15.47 21.97 -16.26
N SER A 105 -15.52 22.90 -17.23
CA SER A 105 -15.98 22.69 -18.60
C SER A 105 -15.16 21.68 -19.42
N HIS A 106 -13.94 21.34 -18.99
CA HIS A 106 -13.06 20.39 -19.71
C HIS A 106 -13.10 18.97 -19.12
N LEU A 107 -13.85 18.73 -18.06
CA LEU A 107 -13.92 17.42 -17.40
C LEU A 107 -14.99 16.54 -18.06
N ASN A 108 -14.56 15.61 -18.91
CA ASN A 108 -15.44 14.54 -19.38
C ASN A 108 -15.64 13.49 -18.28
N LYS A 109 -16.79 13.56 -17.60
CA LYS A 109 -17.19 12.72 -16.46
C LYS A 109 -17.34 11.23 -16.78
N SER A 110 -17.28 10.82 -18.05
CA SER A 110 -17.39 9.41 -18.45
C SER A 110 -16.05 8.69 -18.65
N SER A 111 -14.92 9.32 -18.36
CA SER A 111 -13.58 8.73 -18.58
C SER A 111 -13.15 7.87 -17.37
N VAL A 112 -12.89 6.58 -17.61
CA VAL A 112 -12.61 5.57 -16.56
C VAL A 112 -11.15 5.58 -16.07
N TRP A 113 -10.24 6.25 -16.78
CA TRP A 113 -8.84 6.36 -16.39
C TRP A 113 -8.50 7.81 -16.08
N ARG A 114 -8.37 8.12 -14.78
CA ARG A 114 -7.70 9.33 -14.33
C ARG A 114 -6.21 9.02 -14.26
N LEU A 115 -5.43 9.61 -15.16
CA LEU A 115 -4.00 9.72 -14.93
C LEU A 115 -3.81 11.00 -14.13
N ASP A 116 -3.80 10.88 -12.80
CA ASP A 116 -3.52 12.00 -11.91
C ASP A 116 -2.02 12.34 -12.05
N LEU A 117 -1.70 13.15 -13.05
CA LEU A 117 -0.38 13.72 -13.21
C LEU A 117 -0.26 14.87 -12.22
N GLU A 118 0.46 14.62 -11.13
CA GLU A 118 0.79 15.63 -10.14
C GLU A 118 1.98 16.46 -10.66
N PHE A 119 1.78 17.78 -10.78
CA PHE A 119 2.82 18.73 -11.18
C PHE A 119 3.11 19.69 -10.02
N GLU A 120 4.39 19.92 -9.77
CA GLU A 120 4.84 20.84 -8.71
C GLU A 120 4.52 22.30 -9.01
N THR A 121 4.35 22.66 -10.29
CA THR A 121 4.09 24.04 -10.74
C THR A 121 3.13 24.06 -11.93
N LYS A 122 2.40 25.17 -12.09
CA LYS A 122 1.46 25.38 -13.20
C LYS A 122 2.16 25.37 -14.55
N GLU A 123 3.38 25.89 -14.59
CA GLU A 123 4.23 25.99 -15.78
C GLU A 123 4.59 24.60 -16.30
N LYS A 124 4.99 23.68 -15.41
CA LYS A 124 5.26 22.27 -15.75
C LYS A 124 4.01 21.56 -16.29
N ALA A 125 2.85 21.80 -15.69
CA ALA A 125 1.60 21.20 -16.14
C ALA A 125 1.21 21.67 -17.56
N VAL A 126 1.38 22.97 -17.84
CA VAL A 126 1.08 23.58 -19.14
C VAL A 126 2.03 23.07 -20.23
N GLU A 127 3.31 22.90 -19.92
CA GLU A 127 4.30 22.35 -20.85
C GLU A 127 3.99 20.91 -21.27
N VAL A 128 3.62 20.05 -20.31
CA VAL A 128 3.23 18.67 -20.61
C VAL A 128 1.93 18.61 -21.40
N LEU A 129 0.95 19.45 -21.04
CA LEU A 129 -0.31 19.54 -21.80
C LEU A 129 -0.06 20.00 -23.24
N ALA A 130 0.78 21.03 -23.44
CA ALA A 130 1.16 21.53 -24.77
C ALA A 130 1.84 20.44 -25.62
N THR A 131 2.71 19.64 -24.98
CA THR A 131 3.39 18.51 -25.64
C THR A 131 2.41 17.41 -26.04
N LEU A 132 1.51 17.01 -25.15
CA LEU A 132 0.53 15.95 -25.40
C LEU A 132 -0.53 16.34 -26.43
N THR A 133 -0.89 17.63 -26.49
CA THR A 133 -1.92 18.16 -27.40
C THR A 133 -1.34 18.75 -28.68
N GLY A 134 -0.02 18.78 -28.84
CA GLY A 134 0.66 19.33 -30.02
C GLY A 134 0.45 20.83 -30.24
N THR A 135 0.06 21.57 -29.19
CA THR A 135 -0.29 23.00 -29.29
C THR A 135 0.71 23.85 -28.51
N THR A 136 1.47 24.72 -29.16
CA THR A 136 2.37 25.66 -28.47
C THR A 136 1.57 26.76 -27.77
N CYS A 137 1.50 26.73 -26.44
CA CYS A 137 0.80 27.75 -25.64
C CYS A 137 1.74 28.94 -25.38
N ASN A 138 1.45 30.12 -25.97
CA ASN A 138 2.18 31.36 -25.68
C ASN A 138 1.67 31.96 -24.35
N MET A 139 2.51 31.95 -23.31
CA MET A 139 2.24 32.68 -22.07
C MET A 139 2.28 34.20 -22.35
N GLY A 140 1.13 34.83 -22.46
CA GLY A 140 1.01 36.28 -22.48
C GLY A 140 1.46 36.88 -21.15
N LYS A 141 2.39 37.85 -21.20
CA LYS A 141 2.85 38.64 -20.06
C LYS A 141 1.66 39.22 -19.28
N ILE A 142 1.62 38.96 -17.98
CA ILE A 142 0.77 39.71 -17.06
C ILE A 142 1.56 40.97 -16.69
N GLU A 143 1.32 42.07 -17.41
CA GLU A 143 1.72 43.41 -16.99
C GLU A 143 0.63 43.99 -16.08
N GLY A 144 1.06 44.61 -14.98
CA GLY A 144 0.19 45.04 -13.89
C GLY A 144 -0.62 46.30 -14.17
N VAL A 145 -1.70 46.44 -13.40
CA VAL A 145 -2.26 47.68 -12.83
C VAL A 145 -2.85 47.31 -11.48
#